data_AF-A0A5F2HVZ3-F1
#
_entry.id   AF-A0A5F2HVZ3-F1
#
_cell.length_a   1.000
_cell.length_b   1.000
_cell.length_c   1.000
_cell.angle_alpha   90.00
_cell.angle_beta   90.00
_cell.angle_gamma   90.00
#
_symmetry.space_group_name_H-M   'P 1'
#
loop_
_entity.id
_entity.type
_entity.pdbx_description
1 polymer ?
#
loop_
_entity_poly.entity_id
_entity_poly.type
_entity_poly.pdbx_seq_one_letter_code
_entity_poly.pdbx_strand_id
1 'polypeptide(L)'
;MLQPSTTEIIFAWFQRVIAGYCLLFGVLYWIRLIGIYQGPLWRFDLMPVHWQVAAVTLAVFFPFAAAGLWMLASWGPVIWFICAATEIVMYAGFPDLFGHRLLIIVSHGCVALLYVVFR
;
A
#
# COMPACT_ATOMS: atom_id res chain seq x y z
N MET A 1 6.39 27.93 23.25
CA MET A 1 6.25 26.66 22.50
C MET A 1 4.81 26.59 22.02
N LEU A 2 4.56 26.70 20.71
CA LEU A 2 3.20 26.58 20.16
C LEU A 2 2.74 25.13 20.33
N GLN A 3 1.61 24.93 20.99
CA GLN A 3 0.98 23.60 21.03
C GLN A 3 0.46 23.25 19.64
N PRO A 4 0.57 21.98 19.20
CA PRO A 4 0.01 21.56 17.94
C PRO A 4 -1.51 21.73 17.95
N SER A 5 -2.04 22.17 16.81
CA SER A 5 -3.46 22.28 16.56
C SER A 5 -4.13 20.89 16.53
N THR A 6 -5.43 20.85 16.79
CA THR A 6 -6.21 19.61 16.72
C THR A 6 -6.11 18.95 15.34
N THR A 7 -6.06 19.74 14.27
CA THR A 7 -5.91 19.26 12.89
C THR A 7 -4.59 18.53 12.69
N GLU A 8 -3.47 19.08 13.18
CA GLU A 8 -2.15 18.45 13.09
C GLU A 8 -2.10 17.13 13.86
N ILE A 9 -2.75 17.07 15.03
CA ILE A 9 -2.85 15.83 15.82
C ILE A 9 -3.65 14.77 15.07
N ILE A 10 -4.81 15.14 14.52
CA ILE A 10 -5.66 14.23 13.73
C ILE A 10 -4.90 13.74 12.49
N PHE A 11 -4.22 14.63 11.79
CA PHE A 11 -3.44 14.26 10.61
C PHE A 11 -2.29 13.30 10.95
N ALA A 12 -1.58 13.53 12.05
CA ALA A 12 -0.54 12.62 12.52
C ALA A 12 -1.09 11.22 12.82
N TRP A 13 -2.24 11.13 13.50
CA TRP A 13 -2.89 9.83 13.74
C TRP A 13 -3.38 9.16 12.47
N PHE A 14 -3.92 9.92 11.51
CA PHE A 14 -4.26 9.43 10.19
C PHE A 14 -3.03 8.79 9.52
N GLN A 15 -1.88 9.48 9.50
CA GLN A 15 -0.62 8.93 8.98
C GLN A 15 -0.23 7.61 9.68
N ARG A 16 -0.38 7.52 11.00
CA ARG A 16 -0.10 6.27 11.76
C ARG A 16 -1.03 5.13 11.40
N VAL A 17 -2.31 5.40 11.17
CA VAL A 17 -3.27 4.38 10.71
C VAL A 17 -2.89 3.89 9.32
N ILE A 18 -2.57 4.79 8.39
CA ILE A 18 -2.14 4.40 7.04
C ILE A 18 -0.79 3.67 7.07
N ALA A 19 0.12 4.02 7.99
CA ALA A 19 1.36 3.28 8.19
C ALA A 19 1.07 1.81 8.57
N GLY A 20 0.17 1.57 9.52
CA GLY A 20 -0.26 0.23 9.89
C GLY A 20 -0.89 -0.54 8.73
N TYR A 21 -1.73 0.14 7.94
CA TYR A 21 -2.33 -0.43 6.73
C TYR A 21 -1.29 -0.82 5.67
N CYS A 22 -0.30 0.04 5.41
CA CYS A 22 0.82 -0.26 4.51
C CYS A 22 1.62 -1.46 5.03
N LEU A 23 1.91 -1.52 6.32
CA LEU A 23 2.65 -2.64 6.89
C LEU A 23 1.89 -3.97 6.72
N LEU A 24 0.56 -3.96 6.93
CA LEU A 24 -0.29 -5.11 6.66
C LEU A 24 -0.16 -5.58 5.20
N PHE A 25 -0.24 -4.67 4.23
CA PHE A 25 -0.09 -5.00 2.81
C PHE A 25 1.31 -5.55 2.50
N GLY A 26 2.36 -4.93 3.05
CA GLY A 26 3.73 -5.42 2.94
C GLY A 26 3.86 -6.87 3.42
N VAL A 27 3.29 -7.17 4.59
CA VAL A 27 3.24 -8.54 5.12
C VAL A 27 2.48 -9.48 4.19
N LEU A 28 1.33 -9.09 3.64
CA LEU A 28 0.57 -9.92 2.70
C LEU A 28 1.35 -10.23 1.42
N TYR A 29 2.11 -9.27 0.88
CA TYR A 29 2.99 -9.51 -0.26
C TYR A 29 4.16 -10.44 0.10
N TRP A 30 4.76 -10.30 1.29
CA TRP A 30 5.77 -11.24 1.77
C TRP A 30 5.23 -12.65 1.96
N ILE A 31 4.04 -12.80 2.54
CA ILE A 31 3.34 -14.09 2.66
C ILE A 31 3.15 -14.74 1.28
N ARG A 32 2.80 -13.93 0.27
CA ARG A 32 2.68 -14.36 -1.12
C ARG A 32 4.01 -14.83 -1.71
N LEU A 33 5.10 -14.10 -1.48
CA LEU A 33 6.42 -14.42 -2.02
C LEU A 33 7.04 -15.67 -1.38
N ILE A 34 6.90 -15.81 -0.07
CA ILE A 34 7.38 -16.99 0.69
C ILE A 34 6.61 -18.25 0.32
N GLY A 35 5.34 -18.09 0.00
CA GLY A 35 4.47 -19.15 -0.44
C GLY A 35 3.88 -20.01 0.66
N ILE A 36 3.35 -19.34 1.67
CA ILE A 36 2.65 -19.97 2.79
C ILE A 36 1.40 -20.73 2.31
N TYR A 37 0.71 -20.21 1.28
CA TYR A 37 -0.49 -20.83 0.71
C TYR A 37 -0.18 -21.63 -0.55
N GLN A 38 -1.03 -22.60 -0.87
CA GLN A 38 -0.92 -23.40 -2.08
C GLN A 38 -1.44 -22.65 -3.31
N GLY A 39 -0.79 -22.85 -4.45
CA GLY A 39 -1.21 -22.33 -5.76
C GLY A 39 -0.10 -21.59 -6.53
N PRO A 40 -0.26 -21.42 -7.85
CA PRO A 40 0.78 -20.85 -8.70
C PRO A 40 1.09 -19.38 -8.37
N LEU A 41 0.09 -18.60 -7.93
CA LEU A 41 0.26 -17.20 -7.51
C LEU A 41 0.75 -17.04 -6.07
N TRP A 42 1.02 -18.14 -5.37
CA TRP A 42 1.55 -18.14 -4.02
C TRP A 42 2.94 -18.77 -4.00
N ARG A 43 3.64 -18.86 -5.12
CA ARG A 43 5.00 -19.40 -5.18
C ARG A 43 5.78 -18.62 -6.21
N PHE A 44 6.81 -17.90 -5.77
CA PHE A 44 7.53 -16.95 -6.63
C PHE A 44 8.01 -17.59 -7.93
N ASP A 45 8.54 -18.81 -7.86
CA ASP A 45 9.03 -19.61 -8.99
C ASP A 45 7.93 -20.00 -10.00
N LEU A 46 6.68 -20.11 -9.56
CA LEU A 46 5.53 -20.47 -10.39
C LEU A 46 4.73 -19.26 -10.87
N MET A 47 4.95 -18.08 -10.28
CA MET A 47 4.25 -16.86 -10.69
C MET A 47 4.67 -16.45 -12.11
N PRO A 48 3.73 -15.95 -12.93
CA PRO A 48 4.10 -15.32 -14.19
C PRO A 48 4.89 -14.02 -13.91
N VAL A 49 5.75 -13.63 -14.85
CA VAL A 49 6.73 -12.53 -14.67
C VAL A 49 6.07 -11.22 -14.22
N HIS A 50 4.89 -10.88 -14.74
CA HIS A 50 4.18 -9.66 -14.34
C HIS A 50 3.80 -9.66 -12.84
N TRP A 51 3.46 -10.82 -12.29
CA TRP A 51 3.19 -10.98 -10.85
C TRP A 51 4.48 -10.97 -10.03
N GLN A 52 5.57 -11.56 -10.52
CA GLN A 52 6.86 -11.52 -9.84
C GLN A 52 7.35 -10.07 -9.66
N VAL A 53 7.32 -9.27 -10.72
CA VAL A 53 7.72 -7.86 -10.69
C VAL A 53 6.85 -7.09 -9.71
N ALA A 54 5.52 -7.16 -9.87
CA ALA A 54 4.61 -6.42 -9.00
C ALA A 54 4.74 -6.83 -7.52
N ALA A 55 4.79 -8.13 -7.23
CA ALA A 55 4.84 -8.63 -5.87
C ALA A 55 6.15 -8.24 -5.16
N VAL A 56 7.30 -8.34 -5.82
CA VAL A 56 8.59 -7.96 -5.23
C VAL A 56 8.66 -6.45 -5.00
N THR A 57 8.24 -5.63 -5.97
CA THR A 57 8.22 -4.17 -5.81
C THR A 57 7.32 -3.75 -4.65
N LEU A 58 6.09 -4.25 -4.60
CA LEU A 58 5.12 -3.89 -3.56
C LEU A 58 5.52 -4.44 -2.18
N ALA A 59 6.14 -5.63 -2.10
CA ALA A 59 6.66 -6.18 -0.85
C ALA A 59 7.71 -5.29 -0.18
N VAL A 60 8.45 -4.49 -0.95
CA VAL A 60 9.44 -3.53 -0.41
C VAL A 60 8.81 -2.15 -0.20
N PHE A 61 8.01 -1.68 -1.16
CA PHE A 61 7.50 -0.31 -1.12
C PHE A 61 6.48 -0.10 0.00
N PHE A 62 5.64 -1.10 0.31
CA PHE A 62 4.66 -0.98 1.38
C PHE A 62 5.31 -0.82 2.77
N PRO A 63 6.28 -1.66 3.21
CA PRO A 63 7.01 -1.41 4.46
C PRO A 63 7.78 -0.09 4.45
N PHE A 64 8.33 0.32 3.30
CA PHE A 64 9.03 1.60 3.19
C PHE A 64 8.05 2.77 3.40
N ALA A 65 6.90 2.77 2.72
CA ALA A 65 5.82 3.73 2.94
C ALA A 65 5.37 3.72 4.40
N ALA A 66 5.18 2.55 5.01
CA ALA A 66 4.80 2.42 6.42
C ALA A 66 5.79 3.13 7.35
N ALA A 67 7.09 2.93 7.15
CA ALA A 67 8.12 3.59 7.95
C ALA A 67 8.08 5.12 7.78
N GLY A 68 7.96 5.61 6.55
CA GLY A 68 7.88 7.06 6.27
C GLY A 68 6.67 7.71 6.91
N LEU A 69 5.49 7.10 6.75
CA LEU A 69 4.24 7.56 7.34
C LEU A 69 4.28 7.52 8.88
N TRP A 70 4.91 6.50 9.46
CA TRP A 70 5.05 6.39 10.91
C TRP A 70 5.94 7.51 11.48
N MET A 71 7.03 7.84 10.79
CA MET A 71 7.93 8.92 11.21
C MET A 71 7.40 10.31 10.84
N LEU A 72 6.24 10.41 10.19
CA LEU A 72 5.70 11.66 9.62
C LEU A 72 6.67 12.31 8.63
N ALA A 73 7.45 11.50 7.92
CA ALA A 73 8.37 11.97 6.89
C ALA A 73 7.60 12.35 5.62
N SER A 74 7.98 13.45 4.99
CA SER A 74 7.29 13.98 3.79
C SER A 74 7.27 13.02 2.59
N TRP A 75 8.21 12.07 2.53
CA TRP A 75 8.26 11.05 1.49
C TRP A 75 7.27 9.89 1.72
N GLY A 76 6.78 9.68 2.95
CA GLY A 76 5.85 8.58 3.27
C GLY A 76 4.60 8.58 2.40
N PRO A 77 3.85 9.70 2.32
CA PRO A 77 2.69 9.82 1.44
C PRO A 77 3.01 9.61 -0.05
N VAL A 78 4.18 10.04 -0.51
CA VAL A 78 4.61 9.87 -1.91
C VAL A 78 4.80 8.39 -2.24
N ILE A 79 5.51 7.64 -1.39
CA ILE A 79 5.71 6.20 -1.62
C ILE A 79 4.39 5.44 -1.47
N TRP A 80 3.55 5.80 -0.49
CA TRP A 80 2.20 5.23 -0.38
C TRP A 80 1.41 5.44 -1.67
N PHE A 81 1.44 6.65 -2.24
CA PHE A 81 0.72 6.95 -3.49
C PHE A 81 1.22 6.08 -4.64
N ILE A 82 2.53 5.84 -4.75
CA ILE A 82 3.09 4.93 -5.77
C ILE A 82 2.53 3.50 -5.59
N CYS A 83 2.46 3.01 -4.35
CA CYS A 83 1.87 1.69 -4.06
C CYS A 83 0.39 1.64 -4.47
N ALA A 84 -0.38 2.65 -4.04
CA ALA A 84 -1.81 2.77 -4.33
C ALA A 84 -2.07 2.83 -5.84
N ALA A 85 -1.34 3.70 -6.56
CA ALA A 85 -1.44 3.82 -8.01
C ALA A 85 -1.09 2.51 -8.72
N THR A 86 -0.05 1.81 -8.27
CA THR A 86 0.35 0.51 -8.82
C THR A 86 -0.77 -0.52 -8.66
N GLU A 87 -1.34 -0.68 -7.45
CA GLU A 87 -2.43 -1.62 -7.23
C GLU A 87 -3.73 -1.23 -7.95
N ILE A 88 -4.02 0.07 -8.08
CA ILE A 88 -5.15 0.54 -8.88
C ILE A 88 -4.95 0.17 -10.36
N VAL A 89 -3.76 0.42 -10.92
CA VAL A 89 -3.46 0.05 -12.31
C VAL A 89 -3.53 -1.47 -12.50
N MET A 90 -3.03 -2.26 -11.54
CA MET A 90 -3.14 -3.71 -11.58
C MET A 90 -4.59 -4.19 -11.64
N TYR A 91 -5.43 -3.76 -10.69
CA TYR A 91 -6.76 -4.34 -10.50
C TYR A 91 -7.87 -3.66 -11.31
N ALA A 92 -7.69 -2.41 -11.73
CA ALA A 92 -8.65 -1.67 -12.57
C ALA A 92 -8.19 -1.55 -14.02
N GLY A 93 -6.88 -1.36 -14.25
CA GLY A 93 -6.31 -1.18 -15.59
C GLY A 93 -6.02 -2.51 -16.31
N PHE A 94 -5.52 -3.51 -15.58
CA PHE A 94 -5.18 -4.83 -16.14
C PHE A 94 -5.82 -6.00 -15.37
N PRO A 95 -7.16 -6.00 -15.16
CA PRO A 95 -7.83 -7.01 -14.37
C PRO A 95 -7.68 -8.43 -14.94
N ASP A 96 -7.51 -8.60 -16.25
CA ASP A 96 -7.30 -9.91 -16.87
C ASP A 96 -5.95 -10.54 -16.47
N LEU A 97 -4.96 -9.72 -16.09
CA LEU A 97 -3.62 -10.18 -15.65
C LEU A 97 -3.56 -10.36 -14.12
N PHE A 98 -4.11 -9.42 -13.36
CA PHE A 98 -3.98 -9.38 -11.89
C PHE A 98 -5.23 -9.82 -11.12
N GLY A 99 -6.31 -10.14 -11.84
CA GLY A 99 -7.62 -10.41 -11.26
C GLY A 99 -8.32 -9.13 -10.80
N HIS A 100 -9.58 -9.27 -10.40
CA HIS A 100 -10.39 -8.14 -9.96
C HIS A 100 -10.44 -8.05 -8.44
N ARG A 101 -9.97 -6.92 -7.87
CA ARG A 101 -9.99 -6.67 -6.41
C ARG A 101 -10.54 -5.27 -6.09
N LEU A 102 -11.84 -5.11 -6.28
CA LEU A 102 -12.53 -3.83 -6.07
C LEU A 102 -12.30 -3.25 -4.67
N LEU A 103 -12.26 -4.10 -3.63
CA LEU A 103 -12.04 -3.65 -2.26
C LEU A 103 -10.71 -2.90 -2.08
N ILE A 104 -9.64 -3.33 -2.77
CA ILE A 104 -8.33 -2.67 -2.70
C ILE A 104 -8.35 -1.33 -3.42
N ILE A 105 -9.03 -1.26 -4.57
CA ILE A 105 -9.18 -0.01 -5.33
C ILE A 105 -9.95 1.02 -4.48
N VAL A 106 -11.06 0.60 -3.89
CA VAL A 106 -11.91 1.46 -3.06
C VAL A 106 -11.17 1.92 -1.81
N SER A 107 -10.42 1.03 -1.13
CA SER A 107 -9.67 1.41 0.07
C SER A 107 -8.61 2.48 -0.23
N HIS A 108 -7.84 2.32 -1.31
CA HIS A 108 -6.87 3.33 -1.74
C HIS A 108 -7.54 4.65 -2.14
N GLY A 109 -8.67 4.57 -2.85
CA GLY A 109 -9.48 5.73 -3.21
C GLY A 109 -9.96 6.51 -1.97
N CYS A 110 -10.47 5.83 -0.95
CA CYS A 110 -10.87 6.45 0.30
C CYS A 110 -9.71 7.17 1.00
N VAL A 111 -8.52 6.55 1.06
CA VAL A 111 -7.35 7.17 1.67
C VAL A 111 -6.88 8.38 0.85
N ALA A 112 -6.89 8.30 -0.48
CA ALA A 112 -6.56 9.44 -1.35
C ALA A 112 -7.51 10.62 -1.13
N LEU A 113 -8.82 10.35 -0.99
CA LEU A 113 -9.81 11.38 -0.67
C LEU A 113 -9.53 12.03 0.68
N LEU A 114 -9.17 11.25 1.70
CA LEU A 114 -8.78 11.80 3.01
C LEU A 114 -7.56 12.72 2.90
N TYR A 115 -6.54 12.35 2.13
CA TYR A 115 -5.40 13.23 1.87
C TYR A 115 -5.80 14.56 1.22
N VAL A 116 -6.79 14.55 0.32
CA VAL A 116 -7.32 15.77 -0.30
C VAL A 116 -8.09 16.62 0.71
N VAL A 117 -8.85 16.01 1.62
CA VAL A 117 -9.60 16.72 2.67
C VAL A 117 -8.68 17.38 3.70
N PHE A 118 -7.53 16.78 4.00
CA PHE A 118 -6.52 17.34 4.92
C PHE A 118 -5.63 18.42 4.29
N ARG A 119 -5.79 18.72 3.00
CA ARG A 119 -5.09 19.82 2.32
C ARG A 119 -5.70 21.17 2.66
#